data_AF-A0A1G7NX64-F1
#
_entry.id   AF-A0A1G7NX64-F1
#
_cell.length_a   1.000
_cell.length_b   1.000
_cell.length_c   1.000
_cell.angle_alpha   90.00
_cell.angle_beta   90.00
_cell.angle_gamma   90.00
#
_symmetry.space_group_name_H-M   'P 1'
#
loop_
_entity.id
_entity.type
_entity.pdbx_description
1 polymer ?
#
loop_
_entity_poly.entity_id
_entity_poly.type
_entity_poly.pdbx_seq_one_letter_code
_entity_poly.pdbx_strand_id
1 'polypeptide(L)'
;MAPLLALTALAVVPATAAPPPESVCAPCQEGLEWTAHRHDVALDVTHSNATIQAYPNGSATWTVTSQFAPRVPDRYATGPNESFTDPSVLARDEGLARTVAGDAADHTDDSVSEEIRLQSVTVANDTIRFQFLEPTVAQHAPGGVVLVEEFHPDGPHTGWVVDVNRLRIVGPPGTTLANDVEDAVGDHGAVDGRTLTLGGNTTEPPALPEDRFFLAFAPSGQWAGPVATLAIASVTVPRFLKGLVATQLVGAVALALSLGTVFWLRRRRGESLDRQSLTLWVGVAVSMYLLPTLSLFGLVNRPVGLSLGPISDLVRIGVAVAVGVGSWYGFGVLLDR
;
A
#
# COMPACT_ATOMS: atom_id res chain seq x y z
N MET A 1 -4.09 -8.99 -54.25
CA MET A 1 -4.85 -8.09 -53.35
C MET A 1 -5.74 -8.94 -52.48
N ALA A 2 -5.28 -9.28 -51.28
CA ALA A 2 -6.06 -9.95 -50.23
C ALA A 2 -5.64 -9.26 -48.92
N PRO A 3 -6.56 -8.60 -48.20
CA PRO A 3 -6.18 -7.67 -47.15
C PRO A 3 -5.68 -8.40 -45.90
N LEU A 4 -4.60 -7.87 -45.33
CA LEU A 4 -4.14 -8.13 -43.97
C LEU A 4 -5.26 -7.77 -42.98
N LEU A 5 -6.07 -8.75 -42.59
CA LEU A 5 -6.83 -8.72 -41.34
C LEU A 5 -5.91 -9.25 -40.23
N ALA A 6 -4.90 -8.45 -39.87
CA ALA A 6 -4.09 -8.72 -38.69
C ALA A 6 -4.91 -8.31 -37.47
N LEU A 7 -5.32 -9.32 -36.70
CA LEU A 7 -6.03 -9.19 -35.44
C LEU A 7 -5.32 -8.17 -34.53
N THR A 8 -5.87 -6.97 -34.45
CA THR A 8 -5.74 -6.11 -33.26
C THR A 8 -6.56 -6.74 -32.15
N ALA A 9 -6.05 -7.81 -31.54
CA ALA A 9 -6.47 -8.23 -30.23
C ALA A 9 -6.00 -7.15 -29.25
N LEU A 10 -6.79 -6.08 -29.14
CA LEU A 10 -6.74 -5.18 -28.00
C LEU A 10 -6.85 -6.08 -26.77
N ALA A 11 -5.74 -6.24 -26.05
CA ALA A 11 -5.76 -6.83 -24.73
C ALA A 11 -6.66 -5.95 -23.88
N VAL A 12 -7.94 -6.29 -23.80
CA VAL A 12 -8.86 -5.73 -22.83
C VAL A 12 -8.38 -6.30 -21.50
N VAL A 13 -7.41 -5.60 -20.91
CA VAL A 13 -7.01 -5.88 -19.53
C VAL A 13 -8.28 -5.61 -18.71
N PRO A 14 -8.80 -6.60 -17.96
CA PRO A 14 -9.97 -6.38 -17.14
C PRO A 14 -9.69 -5.16 -16.25
N ALA A 15 -10.62 -4.20 -16.23
CA ALA A 15 -10.62 -3.15 -15.23
C ALA A 15 -10.87 -3.84 -13.89
N THR A 16 -9.79 -4.28 -13.24
CA THR A 16 -9.85 -4.75 -11.86
C THR A 16 -10.22 -3.54 -11.03
N ALA A 17 -11.42 -3.55 -10.46
CA ALA A 17 -11.81 -2.55 -9.47
C ALA A 17 -10.72 -2.52 -8.39
N ALA A 18 -10.22 -1.33 -8.08
CA ALA A 18 -9.21 -1.19 -7.05
C ALA A 18 -9.79 -1.71 -5.72
N PRO A 19 -9.02 -2.48 -4.92
CA PRO A 19 -9.50 -2.98 -3.63
C PRO A 19 -9.96 -1.83 -2.74
N PRO A 20 -10.94 -1.99 -1.84
CA PRO A 20 -11.33 -0.93 -0.92
C PRO A 20 -10.16 -0.57 0.03
N PRO A 21 -10.15 0.66 0.59
CA PRO A 21 -9.12 1.05 1.55
C PRO A 21 -9.29 0.29 2.85
N GLU A 22 -8.19 0.04 3.54
CA GLU A 22 -8.16 -0.74 4.78
C GLU A 22 -8.21 0.15 6.03
N SER A 23 -8.79 -0.39 7.10
CA SER A 23 -8.84 0.28 8.40
C SER A 23 -7.46 0.32 9.03
N VAL A 24 -7.01 1.50 9.48
CA VAL A 24 -5.77 1.67 10.24
C VAL A 24 -5.80 0.92 11.57
N CYS A 25 -7.00 0.64 12.10
CA CYS A 25 -7.18 -0.15 13.31
C CYS A 25 -8.28 -1.19 13.11
N ALA A 26 -7.95 -2.28 12.43
CA ALA A 26 -8.82 -3.45 12.31
C ALA A 26 -9.52 -3.85 13.64
N PRO A 27 -8.84 -3.92 14.81
CA PRO A 27 -9.48 -4.28 16.08
C PRO A 27 -10.38 -3.19 16.69
N CYS A 28 -10.46 -1.98 16.13
CA CYS A 28 -11.12 -0.86 16.80
C CYS A 28 -12.62 -0.75 16.53
N GLN A 29 -13.08 -1.13 15.33
CA GLN A 29 -14.49 -1.06 14.92
C GLN A 29 -14.97 -2.36 14.29
N GLU A 30 -15.03 -2.43 12.96
CA GLU A 30 -15.65 -3.53 12.22
C GLU A 30 -15.02 -4.88 12.57
N GLY A 31 -13.71 -4.94 12.78
CA GLY A 31 -13.05 -6.18 13.20
C GLY A 31 -13.49 -6.65 14.60
N LEU A 32 -13.77 -5.74 15.54
CA LEU A 32 -14.32 -6.09 16.85
C LEU A 32 -15.79 -6.52 16.75
N GLU A 33 -16.60 -5.81 15.97
CA GLU A 33 -18.01 -6.16 15.74
C GLU A 33 -18.15 -7.53 15.07
N TRP A 34 -17.37 -7.75 14.01
CA TRP A 34 -17.33 -9.00 13.26
C TRP A 34 -16.86 -10.16 14.15
N THR A 35 -15.84 -9.93 14.97
CA THR A 35 -15.33 -10.96 15.87
C THR A 35 -16.31 -11.27 17.00
N ALA A 36 -16.94 -10.26 17.61
CA ALA A 36 -18.00 -10.48 18.58
C ALA A 36 -19.18 -11.26 17.95
N HIS A 37 -19.54 -10.92 16.72
CA HIS A 37 -20.59 -11.62 15.97
C HIS A 37 -20.26 -13.10 15.73
N ARG A 38 -19.01 -13.44 15.39
CA ARG A 38 -18.54 -14.84 15.27
C ARG A 38 -18.67 -15.65 16.57
N HIS A 39 -18.72 -14.96 17.71
CA HIS A 39 -18.90 -15.55 19.04
C HIS A 39 -20.32 -15.30 19.59
N ASP A 40 -21.31 -15.13 18.71
CA ASP A 40 -22.73 -14.94 19.03
C ASP A 40 -23.01 -13.73 19.94
N VAL A 41 -22.18 -12.69 19.89
CA VAL A 41 -22.38 -11.42 20.62
C VAL A 41 -22.65 -10.29 19.64
N ALA A 42 -23.83 -9.68 19.73
CA ALA A 42 -24.21 -8.56 18.87
C ALA A 42 -23.90 -7.22 19.54
N LEU A 43 -22.85 -6.56 19.05
CA LEU A 43 -22.46 -5.22 19.49
C LEU A 43 -22.22 -4.30 18.30
N ASP A 44 -22.35 -3.00 18.54
CA ASP A 44 -22.09 -1.91 17.61
C ASP A 44 -21.12 -0.92 18.27
N VAL A 45 -19.99 -0.62 17.64
CA VAL A 45 -18.96 0.23 18.24
C VAL A 45 -19.29 1.69 17.98
N THR A 46 -19.69 2.38 19.04
CA THR A 46 -20.10 3.80 18.98
C THR A 46 -18.93 4.77 19.09
N HIS A 47 -17.87 4.38 19.79
CA HIS A 47 -16.67 5.20 19.96
C HIS A 47 -15.45 4.32 20.14
N SER A 48 -14.36 4.59 19.42
CA SER A 48 -13.12 3.82 19.50
C SER A 48 -11.90 4.75 19.55
N ASN A 49 -10.97 4.41 20.44
CA ASN A 49 -9.68 5.07 20.56
C ASN A 49 -8.57 4.02 20.57
N ALA A 50 -7.50 4.28 19.82
CA ALA A 50 -6.31 3.44 19.78
C ALA A 50 -5.06 4.22 20.13
N THR A 51 -4.13 3.54 20.80
CA THR A 51 -2.76 4.01 20.99
C THR A 51 -1.78 2.92 20.63
N ILE A 52 -0.89 3.23 19.69
CA ILE A 52 0.23 2.39 19.27
C ILE A 52 1.48 2.96 19.90
N GLN A 53 2.16 2.16 20.71
CA GLN A 53 3.44 2.52 21.29
C GLN A 53 4.54 1.68 20.66
N ALA A 54 5.26 2.26 19.71
CA ALA A 54 6.39 1.63 19.03
C ALA A 54 7.62 1.61 19.94
N TYR A 55 8.30 0.46 19.97
CA TYR A 55 9.51 0.23 20.73
C TYR A 55 10.75 0.23 19.83
N PRO A 56 11.94 0.47 20.40
CA PRO A 56 13.18 0.42 19.64
C PRO A 56 13.38 -0.89 18.90
N ASN A 57 12.95 -2.02 19.46
CA ASN A 57 13.14 -3.35 18.89
C ASN A 57 12.25 -3.67 17.67
N GLY A 58 11.37 -2.76 17.25
CA GLY A 58 10.44 -2.96 16.14
C GLY A 58 9.04 -3.44 16.56
N SER A 59 8.89 -3.93 17.79
CA SER A 59 7.57 -4.29 18.33
C SER A 59 6.75 -3.05 18.68
N ALA A 60 5.43 -3.21 18.80
CA ALA A 60 4.56 -2.18 19.36
C ALA A 60 3.54 -2.75 20.35
N THR A 61 3.22 -1.98 21.39
CA THR A 61 2.04 -2.25 22.22
C THR A 61 0.87 -1.45 21.67
N TRP A 62 -0.19 -2.16 21.34
CA TRP A 62 -1.47 -1.57 21.02
C TRP A 62 -2.34 -1.49 22.26
N THR A 63 -3.04 -0.38 22.40
CA THR A 63 -4.05 -0.16 23.42
C THR A 63 -5.31 0.30 22.74
N VAL A 64 -6.30 -0.57 22.68
CA VAL A 64 -7.60 -0.29 22.07
C VAL A 64 -8.62 -0.06 23.18
N THR A 65 -9.48 0.93 23.01
CA THR A 65 -10.59 1.22 23.92
C THR A 65 -11.82 1.55 23.09
N SER A 66 -12.80 0.66 23.11
CA SER A 66 -14.03 0.77 22.31
C SER A 66 -15.25 0.75 23.22
N GLN A 67 -16.09 1.77 23.08
CA GLN A 67 -17.42 1.84 23.65
C GLN A 67 -18.41 1.20 22.68
N PHE A 68 -19.27 0.34 23.19
CA PHE A 68 -20.22 -0.40 22.37
C PHE A 68 -21.64 -0.25 22.89
N ALA A 69 -22.60 -0.43 21.99
CA ALA A 69 -24.02 -0.56 22.34
C ALA A 69 -24.52 -1.94 21.89
N PRO A 70 -25.59 -2.47 22.50
CA PRO A 70 -26.27 -3.64 21.95
C PRO A 70 -26.71 -3.38 20.52
N ARG A 71 -26.28 -4.23 19.59
CA ARG A 71 -26.74 -4.19 18.20
C ARG A 71 -28.02 -4.99 18.11
N VAL A 72 -29.08 -4.38 17.58
CA VAL A 72 -30.28 -5.11 17.15
C VAL A 72 -30.02 -5.47 15.69
N PRO A 73 -29.74 -6.74 15.36
CA PRO A 73 -29.54 -7.11 13.97
C PRO A 73 -30.83 -6.87 13.20
N ASP A 74 -30.72 -6.32 11.98
CA ASP A 74 -31.86 -6.29 11.09
C ASP A 74 -32.28 -7.73 10.80
N ARG A 75 -33.55 -8.03 11.06
CA ARG A 75 -34.15 -9.36 10.90
C ARG A 75 -34.04 -9.93 9.47
N TYR A 76 -33.64 -9.09 8.51
CA TYR A 76 -33.41 -9.43 7.11
C TYR A 76 -31.93 -9.71 6.79
N ALA A 77 -31.00 -9.26 7.62
CA ALA A 77 -29.55 -9.50 7.48
C ALA A 77 -29.11 -10.79 8.20
N THR A 78 -29.79 -11.15 9.28
CA THR A 78 -29.55 -12.40 10.04
C THR A 78 -30.59 -13.44 9.66
N GLY A 79 -30.18 -14.71 9.49
CA GLY A 79 -31.12 -15.79 9.22
C GLY A 79 -32.21 -15.88 10.31
N PRO A 80 -33.41 -16.42 10.02
CA PRO A 80 -34.54 -16.45 10.95
C PRO A 80 -34.31 -17.21 12.27
N ASN A 81 -33.14 -17.86 12.43
CA ASN A 81 -32.78 -18.69 13.58
C ASN A 81 -31.52 -18.20 14.32
N GLU A 82 -30.96 -17.05 13.97
CA GLU A 82 -29.80 -16.51 14.70
C GLU A 82 -30.27 -15.77 15.96
N SER A 83 -29.82 -16.25 17.12
CA SER A 83 -30.05 -15.60 18.41
C SER A 83 -28.72 -15.09 18.94
N PHE A 84 -28.60 -13.78 19.11
CA PHE A 84 -27.39 -13.16 19.67
C PHE A 84 -27.54 -12.94 21.17
N THR A 85 -26.42 -13.11 21.86
CA THR A 85 -26.27 -12.79 23.27
C THR A 85 -26.06 -11.28 23.43
N ASP A 86 -26.66 -10.73 24.49
CA ASP A 86 -26.45 -9.34 24.88
C ASP A 86 -24.98 -9.08 25.25
N PRO A 87 -24.36 -7.98 24.78
CA PRO A 87 -22.92 -7.75 24.96
C PRO A 87 -22.50 -7.51 26.42
N SER A 88 -23.45 -7.31 27.34
CA SER A 88 -23.13 -7.31 28.78
C SER A 88 -22.59 -8.67 29.28
N VAL A 89 -22.69 -9.74 28.49
CA VAL A 89 -22.01 -11.02 28.75
C VAL A 89 -20.49 -10.86 28.79
N LEU A 90 -19.91 -9.97 27.99
CA LEU A 90 -18.46 -9.72 27.95
C LEU A 90 -17.94 -9.18 29.29
N ALA A 91 -18.78 -8.49 30.06
CA ALA A 91 -18.43 -8.01 31.40
C ALA A 91 -18.50 -9.11 32.48
N ARG A 92 -19.20 -10.22 32.20
CA ARG A 92 -19.43 -11.32 33.16
C ARG A 92 -18.59 -12.55 32.85
N ASP A 93 -18.23 -12.75 31.58
CA ASP A 93 -17.41 -13.85 31.11
C ASP A 93 -16.06 -13.31 30.59
N GLU A 94 -15.06 -13.35 31.48
CA GLU A 94 -13.70 -12.92 31.18
C GLU A 94 -13.01 -13.81 30.13
N GLY A 95 -13.43 -15.07 30.00
CA GLY A 95 -12.92 -16.00 29.00
C GLY A 95 -13.39 -15.59 27.60
N LEU A 96 -14.70 -15.38 27.45
CA LEU A 96 -15.30 -14.90 26.20
C LEU A 96 -14.72 -13.54 25.78
N ALA A 97 -14.59 -12.59 26.72
CA ALA A 97 -13.98 -11.29 26.42
C ALA A 97 -12.52 -11.41 25.95
N ARG A 98 -11.74 -12.33 26.53
CA ARG A 98 -10.37 -12.60 26.07
C ARG A 98 -10.34 -13.22 24.68
N THR A 99 -11.22 -14.17 24.38
CA THR A 99 -11.30 -14.79 23.06
C THR A 99 -11.68 -13.76 22.01
N VAL A 100 -12.74 -12.97 22.23
CA VAL A 100 -13.17 -11.93 21.29
C VAL A 100 -12.08 -10.89 21.07
N ALA A 101 -11.41 -10.41 22.13
CA ALA A 101 -10.34 -9.44 21.98
C ALA A 101 -9.07 -10.02 21.34
N GLY A 102 -8.77 -11.29 21.59
CA GLY A 102 -7.65 -12.00 20.98
C GLY A 102 -7.84 -12.19 19.49
N ASP A 103 -9.01 -12.70 19.10
CA ASP A 103 -9.38 -12.91 17.70
C ASP A 103 -9.57 -11.59 16.93
N ALA A 104 -9.92 -10.49 17.61
CA ALA A 104 -9.98 -9.16 16.99
C ALA A 104 -8.58 -8.55 16.81
N ALA A 105 -7.66 -8.84 17.72
CA ALA A 105 -6.26 -8.40 17.62
C ALA A 105 -5.50 -9.19 16.54
N ASP A 106 -5.85 -10.46 16.34
CA ASP A 106 -5.33 -11.29 15.25
C ASP A 106 -5.95 -10.88 13.91
N HIS A 107 -5.44 -9.78 13.36
CA HIS A 107 -5.85 -9.20 12.10
C HIS A 107 -4.95 -9.64 10.92
N THR A 108 -4.01 -10.54 11.18
CA THR A 108 -3.11 -11.05 10.14
C THR A 108 -3.84 -11.98 9.21
N ASP A 109 -3.75 -11.72 7.90
CA ASP A 109 -4.18 -12.66 6.87
C ASP A 109 -3.36 -13.95 7.03
N ASP A 110 -4.00 -15.13 6.88
CA ASP A 110 -3.58 -16.51 7.26
C ASP A 110 -2.17 -16.98 6.79
N SER A 111 -1.41 -16.11 6.12
CA SER A 111 -0.15 -16.38 5.44
C SER A 111 1.11 -16.33 6.32
N VAL A 112 1.10 -15.59 7.45
CA VAL A 112 2.22 -15.55 8.40
C VAL A 112 1.68 -15.45 9.82
N SER A 113 1.85 -16.52 10.60
CA SER A 113 1.49 -16.54 12.03
C SER A 113 2.50 -15.71 12.82
N GLU A 114 2.32 -14.39 12.80
CA GLU A 114 2.98 -13.51 13.76
C GLU A 114 2.22 -13.63 15.08
N GLU A 115 2.91 -14.04 16.14
CA GLU A 115 2.25 -14.28 17.43
C GLU A 115 1.89 -12.94 18.07
N ILE A 116 0.73 -12.38 17.70
CA ILE A 116 0.11 -11.26 18.38
C ILE A 116 -0.27 -11.73 19.78
N ARG A 117 0.29 -11.07 20.81
CA ARG A 117 0.11 -11.50 22.20
C ARG A 117 -0.82 -10.57 22.95
N LEU A 118 -2.04 -11.03 23.21
CA LEU A 118 -2.97 -10.37 24.10
C LEU A 118 -2.39 -10.27 25.52
N GLN A 119 -2.21 -9.06 26.03
CA GLN A 119 -1.62 -8.78 27.34
C GLN A 119 -2.69 -8.57 28.41
N SER A 120 -3.76 -7.86 28.08
CA SER A 120 -4.85 -7.57 29.02
C SER A 120 -6.16 -7.29 28.29
N VAL A 121 -7.27 -7.62 28.95
CA VAL A 121 -8.63 -7.27 28.52
C VAL A 121 -9.40 -6.86 29.77
N THR A 122 -10.15 -5.77 29.67
CA THR A 122 -11.04 -5.27 30.71
C THR A 122 -12.33 -4.81 30.04
N VAL A 123 -13.47 -5.24 30.59
CA VAL A 123 -14.79 -4.82 30.13
C VAL A 123 -15.53 -4.19 31.31
N ALA A 124 -15.93 -2.94 31.17
CA ALA A 124 -16.68 -2.21 32.18
C ALA A 124 -17.50 -1.09 31.54
N ASN A 125 -18.74 -0.88 32.01
CA ASN A 125 -19.62 0.20 31.55
C ASN A 125 -19.70 0.29 30.01
N ASP A 126 -20.02 -0.83 29.36
CA ASP A 126 -20.13 -0.94 27.91
C ASP A 126 -18.87 -0.49 27.15
N THR A 127 -17.72 -0.57 27.81
CA THR A 127 -16.41 -0.26 27.25
C THR A 127 -15.53 -1.49 27.36
N ILE A 128 -15.02 -1.95 26.22
CA ILE A 128 -13.97 -2.96 26.18
C ILE A 128 -12.64 -2.26 25.92
N ARG A 129 -11.66 -2.53 26.77
CA ARG A 129 -10.29 -2.08 26.63
C ARG A 129 -9.39 -3.31 26.62
N PHE A 130 -8.54 -3.41 25.61
CA PHE A 130 -7.57 -4.49 25.51
C PHE A 130 -6.23 -3.96 25.03
N GLN A 131 -5.18 -4.69 25.44
CA GLN A 131 -3.81 -4.39 25.06
C GLN A 131 -3.17 -5.65 24.49
N PHE A 132 -2.47 -5.50 23.39
CA PHE A 132 -1.73 -6.58 22.76
C PHE A 132 -0.34 -6.11 22.32
N LEU A 133 0.60 -7.04 22.29
CA LEU A 133 1.94 -6.83 21.76
C LEU A 133 1.98 -7.41 20.35
N GLU A 134 2.38 -6.57 19.41
CA GLU A 134 2.65 -6.96 18.05
C GLU A 134 4.16 -6.94 17.80
N PRO A 135 4.77 -8.05 17.37
CA PRO A 135 6.22 -8.17 17.34
C PRO A 135 6.90 -7.36 16.22
N THR A 136 6.15 -6.95 15.19
CA THR A 136 6.68 -6.64 13.84
C THR A 136 6.04 -5.42 13.17
N VAL A 137 5.68 -4.40 13.96
CA VAL A 137 5.07 -3.14 13.47
C VAL A 137 6.08 -2.21 12.77
N ALA A 138 7.34 -2.30 13.17
CA ALA A 138 8.38 -1.40 12.70
C ALA A 138 9.70 -2.13 12.44
N GLN A 139 10.48 -1.59 11.52
CA GLN A 139 11.82 -2.09 11.22
C GLN A 139 12.90 -1.05 11.51
N HIS A 140 14.11 -1.55 11.76
CA HIS A 140 15.27 -0.71 11.96
C HIS A 140 15.84 -0.29 10.61
N ALA A 141 16.10 1.00 10.48
CA ALA A 141 16.76 1.58 9.33
C ALA A 141 18.06 2.30 9.74
N PRO A 142 18.97 2.59 8.79
CA PRO A 142 20.25 3.22 9.07
C PRO A 142 20.11 4.53 9.87
N GLY A 143 21.09 4.81 10.73
CA GLY A 143 21.11 6.04 11.54
C GLY A 143 20.25 5.98 12.81
N GLY A 144 19.85 4.78 13.24
CA GLY A 144 19.06 4.59 14.47
C GLY A 144 17.59 4.94 14.29
N VAL A 145 17.09 4.90 13.04
CA VAL A 145 15.69 5.19 12.72
C VAL A 145 14.85 3.93 12.94
N VAL A 146 13.71 4.11 13.59
CA VAL A 146 12.64 3.11 13.64
C VAL A 146 11.58 3.54 12.65
N LEU A 147 11.38 2.73 11.61
CA LEU A 147 10.44 2.98 10.54
C LEU A 147 9.21 2.11 10.75
N VAL A 148 8.08 2.73 11.08
CA VAL A 148 6.79 2.04 11.14
C VAL A 148 6.30 1.85 9.71
N GLU A 149 6.21 0.58 9.30
CA GLU A 149 5.77 0.19 7.95
C GLU A 149 4.35 -0.38 7.94
N GLU A 150 3.71 -0.52 9.10
CA GLU A 150 2.32 -0.97 9.25
C GLU A 150 1.36 -0.31 8.26
N PHE A 151 1.56 0.98 8.00
CA PHE A 151 0.71 1.78 7.11
C PHE A 151 1.23 1.83 5.67
N HIS A 152 2.10 0.90 5.29
CA HIS A 152 2.65 0.78 3.95
C HIS A 152 2.29 -0.61 3.38
N PRO A 153 1.20 -0.69 2.59
CA PRO A 153 0.72 -1.98 2.12
C PRO A 153 1.69 -2.64 1.14
N ASP A 154 1.94 -3.95 1.31
CA ASP A 154 2.66 -4.77 0.32
C ASP A 154 1.67 -5.25 -0.76
N GLY A 155 1.30 -4.40 -1.73
CA GLY A 155 0.42 -4.83 -2.83
C GLY A 155 -0.45 -3.73 -3.44
N PRO A 156 -1.42 -4.09 -4.29
CA PRO A 156 -2.39 -3.15 -4.84
C PRO A 156 -3.46 -2.82 -3.79
N HIS A 157 -3.16 -1.93 -2.85
CA HIS A 157 -4.14 -1.41 -1.89
C HIS A 157 -4.51 0.03 -2.23
N THR A 158 -5.72 0.46 -1.88
CA THR A 158 -6.17 1.86 -2.09
C THR A 158 -6.01 2.73 -0.85
N GLY A 159 -5.10 2.32 0.04
CA GLY A 159 -4.65 3.13 1.16
C GLY A 159 -5.40 2.80 2.44
N TRP A 160 -5.30 3.73 3.39
CA TRP A 160 -5.74 3.51 4.76
C TRP A 160 -6.79 4.52 5.16
N VAL A 161 -7.77 4.11 5.95
CA VAL A 161 -8.78 4.98 6.55
C VAL A 161 -8.66 4.99 8.06
N VAL A 162 -8.71 6.19 8.65
CA VAL A 162 -8.74 6.34 10.12
C VAL A 162 -10.19 6.21 10.59
N ASP A 163 -10.63 4.98 10.80
CA ASP A 163 -11.97 4.59 11.26
C ASP A 163 -12.11 4.60 12.79
N VAL A 164 -11.35 5.45 13.46
CA VAL A 164 -11.38 5.60 14.92
C VAL A 164 -11.52 7.05 15.30
N ASN A 165 -12.12 7.33 16.46
CA ASN A 165 -12.28 8.69 16.93
C ASN A 165 -10.93 9.35 17.24
N ARG A 166 -10.00 8.56 17.77
CA ARG A 166 -8.62 9.00 17.98
C ARG A 166 -7.65 7.85 17.85
N LEU A 167 -6.69 8.00 16.96
CA LEU A 167 -5.51 7.15 16.87
C LEU A 167 -4.29 7.94 17.34
N ARG A 168 -3.52 7.38 18.26
CA ARG A 168 -2.25 7.95 18.71
C ARG A 168 -1.12 6.99 18.43
N ILE A 169 -0.08 7.47 17.77
CA ILE A 169 1.10 6.68 17.44
C ILE A 169 2.29 7.32 18.11
N VAL A 170 2.93 6.58 19.01
CA VAL A 170 4.03 7.07 19.85
C VAL A 170 5.29 6.33 19.48
N GLY A 171 6.28 7.05 18.97
CA GLY A 171 7.59 6.50 18.65
C GLY A 171 8.40 6.11 19.89
N PRO A 172 9.56 5.46 19.70
CA PRO A 172 10.41 5.02 20.80
C PRO A 172 10.92 6.16 21.72
N PRO A 173 11.37 5.88 22.95
CA PRO A 173 11.99 6.89 23.79
C PRO A 173 13.27 7.47 23.14
N GLY A 174 13.47 8.78 23.24
CA GLY A 174 14.65 9.46 22.69
C GLY A 174 14.60 9.75 21.18
N THR A 175 13.49 9.46 20.52
CA THR A 175 13.26 9.79 19.11
C THR A 175 12.31 10.97 18.94
N THR A 176 12.20 11.48 17.72
CA THR A 176 11.18 12.40 17.24
C THR A 176 10.65 11.88 15.92
N LEU A 177 9.40 12.20 15.59
CA LEU A 177 8.91 12.00 14.22
C LEU A 177 9.69 12.95 13.32
N ALA A 178 10.44 12.39 12.38
CA ALA A 178 11.51 13.10 11.69
C ALA A 178 11.24 13.30 10.20
N ASN A 179 10.34 12.52 9.62
CA ASN A 179 9.80 12.81 8.30
C ASN A 179 8.59 13.75 8.40
N ASP A 180 8.41 14.55 7.36
CA ASP A 180 7.26 15.44 7.25
C ASP A 180 6.00 14.64 6.90
N VAL A 181 5.08 14.59 7.85
CA VAL A 181 3.77 13.92 7.71
C VAL A 181 2.61 14.90 7.85
N GLU A 182 2.88 16.17 8.22
CA GLU A 182 1.83 17.14 8.54
C GLU A 182 1.00 17.46 7.29
N ASP A 183 1.66 17.63 6.14
CA ASP A 183 1.00 17.80 4.85
C ASP A 183 0.15 16.59 4.44
N ALA A 184 0.51 15.37 4.89
CA ALA A 184 -0.19 14.14 4.53
C ALA A 184 -1.43 13.91 5.39
N VAL A 185 -1.40 14.33 6.66
CA VAL A 185 -2.51 14.16 7.61
C VAL A 185 -3.46 15.37 7.62
N GLY A 186 -2.99 16.54 7.17
CA GLY A 186 -3.77 17.76 7.10
C GLY A 186 -4.43 18.15 8.42
N ASP A 187 -5.64 18.71 8.35
CA ASP A 187 -6.41 19.14 9.53
C ASP A 187 -6.89 17.98 10.42
N HIS A 188 -6.70 16.73 9.98
CA HIS A 188 -7.09 15.52 10.70
C HIS A 188 -5.98 14.99 11.61
N GLY A 189 -4.78 15.55 11.56
CA GLY A 189 -3.64 15.09 12.35
C GLY A 189 -2.87 16.20 13.05
N ALA A 190 -2.14 15.81 14.09
CA ALA A 190 -1.22 16.67 14.80
C ALA A 190 0.02 15.90 15.21
N VAL A 191 1.20 16.51 15.02
CA VAL A 191 2.49 15.97 15.43
C VAL A 191 2.98 16.73 16.66
N ASP A 192 3.37 15.99 17.70
CA ASP A 192 3.99 16.52 18.92
C ASP A 192 5.20 15.67 19.29
N GLY A 193 6.38 16.12 18.83
CA GLY A 193 7.66 15.45 19.02
C GLY A 193 7.66 14.03 18.45
N ARG A 194 7.55 13.02 19.30
CA ARG A 194 7.49 11.60 18.92
C ARG A 194 6.05 11.05 18.81
N THR A 195 5.05 11.90 18.93
CA THR A 195 3.64 11.47 18.89
C THR A 195 3.00 12.00 17.61
N LEU A 196 2.40 11.12 16.83
CA LEU A 196 1.38 11.49 15.85
C LEU A 196 0.00 11.20 16.44
N THR A 197 -0.92 12.15 16.35
CA THR A 197 -2.33 11.95 16.70
C THR A 197 -3.18 12.17 15.47
N LEU A 198 -4.05 11.24 15.15
CA LEU A 198 -5.04 11.33 14.07
C LEU A 198 -6.44 11.32 14.68
N GLY A 199 -7.27 12.26 14.25
CA GLY A 199 -8.70 12.29 14.55
C GLY A 199 -9.47 11.79 13.35
N GLY A 200 -10.22 10.70 13.54
CA GLY A 200 -11.14 10.17 12.54
C GLY A 200 -12.59 10.45 12.89
N ASN A 201 -13.44 10.29 11.89
CA ASN A 201 -14.89 10.19 12.07
C ASN A 201 -15.35 8.85 11.49
N THR A 202 -16.15 8.10 12.24
CA THR A 202 -16.63 6.76 11.85
C THR A 202 -17.63 6.81 10.69
N THR A 203 -18.23 7.98 10.41
CA THR A 203 -19.17 8.18 9.29
C THR A 203 -18.50 8.64 7.99
N GLU A 204 -17.37 9.32 8.08
CA GLU A 204 -16.60 9.80 6.92
C GLU A 204 -15.12 9.79 7.32
N PRO A 205 -14.50 8.60 7.34
CA PRO A 205 -13.15 8.46 7.87
C PRO A 205 -12.15 9.12 6.93
N PRO A 206 -11.21 9.93 7.44
CA PRO A 206 -10.20 10.54 6.60
C PRO A 206 -9.30 9.44 6.02
N ALA A 207 -9.14 9.47 4.71
CA ALA A 207 -8.20 8.59 4.01
C ALA A 207 -6.79 9.16 4.13
N LEU A 208 -5.85 8.32 4.56
CA LEU A 208 -4.43 8.59 4.47
C LEU A 208 -3.97 8.30 3.04
N PRO A 209 -3.11 9.16 2.45
CA PRO A 209 -2.66 9.00 1.08
C PRO A 209 -1.88 7.68 0.89
N GLU A 210 -2.28 6.94 -0.16
CA GLU A 210 -1.82 5.60 -0.57
C GLU A 210 -0.30 5.40 -0.67
N ASP A 211 0.46 6.47 -0.91
CA ASP A 211 1.85 6.37 -1.38
C ASP A 211 2.91 6.90 -0.39
N ARG A 212 2.51 7.44 0.76
CA ARG A 212 3.39 8.30 1.56
C ARG A 212 3.39 8.10 3.07
N PHE A 213 2.73 7.07 3.60
CA PHE A 213 2.57 6.94 5.05
C PHE A 213 3.65 6.08 5.72
N PHE A 214 4.88 6.58 5.74
CA PHE A 214 5.89 6.09 6.66
C PHE A 214 5.88 6.95 7.93
N LEU A 215 6.10 6.34 9.09
CA LEU A 215 6.47 7.10 10.30
C LEU A 215 7.91 6.77 10.63
N ALA A 216 8.80 7.73 10.37
CA ALA A 216 10.22 7.60 10.62
C ALA A 216 10.57 8.30 11.95
N PHE A 217 10.80 7.49 12.98
CA PHE A 217 11.24 7.97 14.28
C PHE A 217 12.76 7.96 14.35
N ALA A 218 13.39 9.13 14.28
CA ALA A 218 14.84 9.28 14.32
C ALA A 218 15.30 9.86 15.66
N PRO A 219 16.56 9.64 16.08
CA PRO A 219 17.13 10.31 17.25
C PRO A 219 16.99 11.83 17.13
N SER A 220 16.56 12.49 18.21
CA SER A 220 16.35 13.94 18.20
C SER A 220 17.65 14.69 17.89
N GLY A 221 17.60 15.64 16.95
CA GLY A 221 18.74 16.49 16.61
C GLY A 221 18.62 17.11 15.21
N GLN A 222 19.58 17.97 14.85
CA GLN A 222 19.59 18.70 13.57
C GLN A 222 19.64 17.79 12.32
N TRP A 223 20.00 16.52 12.49
CA TRP A 223 20.13 15.53 11.42
C TRP A 223 18.94 14.56 11.34
N ALA A 224 17.93 14.71 12.20
CA ALA A 224 16.79 13.79 12.26
C ALA A 224 16.10 13.64 10.89
N GLY A 225 15.79 14.77 10.23
CA GLY A 225 15.16 14.78 8.90
C GLY A 225 16.00 14.08 7.82
N PRO A 226 17.26 14.51 7.56
CA PRO A 226 18.12 13.84 6.58
C PRO A 226 18.33 12.35 6.82
N VAL A 227 18.47 11.94 8.09
CA VAL A 227 18.63 10.54 8.47
C VAL A 227 17.34 9.75 8.22
N ALA A 228 16.17 10.32 8.53
CA ALA A 228 14.88 9.73 8.21
C ALA A 228 14.67 9.57 6.69
N THR A 229 15.06 10.56 5.88
CA THR A 229 14.99 10.47 4.42
C THR A 229 15.86 9.33 3.87
N LEU A 230 17.09 9.19 4.38
CA LEU A 230 17.98 8.09 3.99
C LEU A 230 17.43 6.73 4.43
N ALA A 231 16.85 6.65 5.62
CA ALA A 231 16.19 5.45 6.12
C ALA A 231 15.02 5.02 5.22
N ILE A 232 14.10 5.93 4.90
CA ILE A 232 12.99 5.67 3.96
C ILE A 232 13.55 5.24 2.59
N ALA A 233 14.51 5.98 2.05
CA ALA A 233 15.12 5.64 0.75
C ALA A 233 15.75 4.23 0.76
N SER A 234 16.36 3.82 1.87
CA SER A 234 17.02 2.51 1.98
C SER A 234 16.04 1.33 1.86
N VAL A 235 14.76 1.52 2.20
CA VAL A 235 13.73 0.49 2.14
C VAL A 235 12.93 0.57 0.84
N THR A 236 12.65 1.80 0.37
CA THR A 236 11.83 2.00 -0.82
C THR A 236 12.62 1.75 -2.12
N VAL A 237 13.90 2.14 -2.19
CA VAL A 237 14.71 2.00 -3.42
C VAL A 237 14.88 0.53 -3.85
N PRO A 238 15.22 -0.42 -2.95
CA PRO A 238 15.31 -1.83 -3.34
C PRO A 238 13.98 -2.42 -3.82
N ARG A 239 12.85 -2.05 -3.19
CA ARG A 239 11.51 -2.48 -3.62
C ARG A 239 11.19 -1.96 -5.02
N PHE A 240 11.46 -0.68 -5.27
CA PHE A 240 11.33 -0.07 -6.59
C PHE A 240 12.19 -0.78 -7.64
N LEU A 241 13.46 -1.07 -7.33
CA LEU A 241 14.36 -1.77 -8.26
C LEU A 241 13.87 -3.19 -8.57
N LYS A 242 13.34 -3.92 -7.58
CA LYS A 242 12.74 -5.24 -7.81
C LYS A 242 11.53 -5.14 -8.75
N GLY A 243 10.63 -4.19 -8.50
CA GLY A 243 9.46 -3.93 -9.36
C GLY A 243 9.91 -3.59 -10.78
N LEU A 244 10.87 -2.67 -10.93
CA LEU A 244 11.43 -2.27 -12.21
C LEU A 244 12.06 -3.45 -12.95
N VAL A 245 12.88 -4.27 -12.29
CA VAL A 245 13.45 -5.48 -12.91
C VAL A 245 12.35 -6.43 -13.37
N ALA A 246 11.32 -6.67 -12.54
CA ALA A 246 10.20 -7.52 -12.92
C ALA A 246 9.46 -6.98 -14.15
N THR A 247 9.16 -5.68 -14.22
CA THR A 247 8.49 -5.06 -15.37
C THR A 247 9.37 -5.07 -16.62
N GLN A 248 10.66 -4.77 -16.47
CA GLN A 248 11.61 -4.75 -17.59
C GLN A 248 11.86 -6.16 -18.14
N LEU A 249 11.85 -7.20 -17.29
CA LEU A 249 11.92 -8.60 -17.72
C LEU A 249 10.71 -9.00 -18.57
N VAL A 250 9.49 -8.59 -18.20
CA VAL A 250 8.29 -8.83 -19.03
C VAL A 250 8.44 -8.18 -20.41
N GLY A 251 8.90 -6.92 -20.44
CA GLY A 251 9.20 -6.22 -21.70
C GLY A 251 10.27 -6.93 -22.53
N ALA A 252 11.33 -7.42 -21.89
CA ALA A 252 12.42 -8.12 -22.55
C ALA A 252 11.98 -9.48 -23.13
N VAL A 253 11.14 -10.22 -22.41
CA VAL A 253 10.55 -11.48 -22.90
C VAL A 253 9.60 -11.22 -24.07
N ALA A 254 8.74 -10.20 -24.00
CA ALA A 254 7.86 -9.84 -25.11
C ALA A 254 8.67 -9.43 -26.36
N LEU A 255 9.76 -8.68 -26.17
CA LEU A 255 10.69 -8.31 -27.24
C LEU A 255 11.40 -9.54 -27.83
N ALA A 256 11.90 -10.45 -26.98
CA ALA A 256 12.52 -11.68 -27.44
C ALA A 256 11.54 -12.58 -28.23
N LEU A 257 10.29 -12.70 -27.77
CA LEU A 257 9.24 -13.48 -28.43
C LEU A 257 8.83 -12.86 -29.77
N SER A 258 8.65 -11.55 -29.83
CA SER A 258 8.33 -10.84 -31.10
C SER A 258 9.46 -11.00 -32.13
N LEU A 259 10.71 -10.78 -31.73
CA LEU A 259 11.88 -10.98 -32.60
C LEU A 259 12.01 -12.45 -33.03
N GLY A 260 11.81 -13.39 -32.09
CA GLY A 260 11.84 -14.83 -32.37
C GLY A 260 10.75 -15.27 -33.36
N THR A 261 9.54 -14.73 -33.22
CA THR A 261 8.40 -15.01 -34.11
C THR A 261 8.68 -14.50 -35.52
N VAL A 262 9.20 -13.27 -35.65
CA VAL A 262 9.58 -12.69 -36.95
C VAL A 262 10.68 -13.49 -37.61
N PHE A 263 11.73 -13.84 -36.86
CA PHE A 263 12.84 -14.64 -37.36
C PHE A 263 12.36 -16.02 -37.84
N TRP A 264 11.50 -16.68 -37.07
CA TRP A 264 10.93 -17.98 -37.43
C TRP A 264 10.06 -17.91 -38.69
N LEU A 265 9.15 -16.93 -38.79
CA LEU A 265 8.30 -16.73 -39.97
C LEU A 265 9.11 -16.46 -41.23
N ARG A 266 10.16 -15.64 -41.14
CA ARG A 266 11.04 -15.33 -42.27
C ARG A 266 11.90 -16.50 -42.68
N ARG A 267 12.47 -17.24 -41.73
CA ARG A 267 13.23 -18.48 -42.03
C ARG A 267 12.36 -19.48 -42.78
N ARG A 268 11.06 -19.55 -42.45
CA ARG A 268 10.09 -20.41 -43.14
C ARG A 268 9.79 -19.96 -44.58
N ARG A 269 9.97 -18.66 -44.90
CA ARG A 269 9.77 -18.06 -46.23
C ARG A 269 11.04 -17.98 -47.09
N GLY A 270 12.22 -18.21 -46.51
CA GLY A 270 13.49 -18.18 -47.26
C GLY A 270 14.00 -16.77 -47.60
N GLU A 271 13.48 -15.72 -46.94
CA GLU A 271 13.89 -14.34 -47.18
C GLU A 271 15.21 -14.01 -46.44
N SER A 272 16.16 -13.37 -47.12
CA SER A 272 17.37 -12.83 -46.49
C SER A 272 17.09 -11.48 -45.80
N LEU A 273 17.75 -11.25 -44.67
CA LEU A 273 17.60 -10.02 -43.89
C LEU A 273 18.41 -8.88 -44.53
N ASP A 274 17.73 -8.02 -45.29
CA ASP A 274 18.32 -6.76 -45.71
C ASP A 274 18.52 -5.81 -44.51
N ARG A 275 19.58 -4.99 -44.57
CA ARG A 275 20.05 -4.12 -43.48
C ARG A 275 18.99 -3.08 -43.08
N GLN A 276 18.20 -2.60 -44.05
CA GLN A 276 17.09 -1.66 -43.83
C GLN A 276 15.92 -2.31 -43.08
N SER A 277 15.64 -3.59 -43.36
CA SER A 277 14.60 -4.34 -42.63
C SER A 277 14.97 -4.49 -41.16
N LEU A 278 16.25 -4.74 -40.87
CA LEU A 278 16.75 -5.00 -39.52
C LEU A 278 16.69 -3.73 -38.66
N THR A 279 17.02 -2.58 -39.24
CA THR A 279 16.93 -1.27 -38.55
C THR A 279 15.49 -0.90 -38.22
N LEU A 280 14.54 -1.12 -39.13
CA LEU A 280 13.11 -0.91 -38.89
C LEU A 280 12.59 -1.78 -37.74
N TRP A 281 12.95 -3.07 -37.73
CA TRP A 281 12.50 -4.00 -36.69
C TRP A 281 13.10 -3.69 -35.32
N VAL A 282 14.37 -3.31 -35.25
CA VAL A 282 14.99 -2.87 -34.00
C VAL A 282 14.31 -1.59 -33.49
N GLY A 283 14.00 -0.63 -34.38
CA GLY A 283 13.28 0.58 -34.02
C GLY A 283 11.88 0.30 -33.46
N VAL A 284 11.12 -0.59 -34.10
CA VAL A 284 9.79 -1.02 -33.62
C VAL A 284 9.89 -1.76 -32.28
N ALA A 285 10.84 -2.67 -32.14
CA ALA A 285 11.04 -3.44 -30.92
C ALA A 285 11.43 -2.52 -29.74
N VAL A 286 12.39 -1.62 -29.94
CA VAL A 286 12.80 -0.62 -28.93
C VAL A 286 11.65 0.32 -28.60
N SER A 287 10.87 0.76 -29.60
CA SER A 287 9.70 1.62 -29.34
C SER A 287 8.61 0.89 -28.57
N MET A 288 8.30 -0.37 -28.92
CA MET A 288 7.37 -1.23 -28.16
C MET A 288 7.86 -1.53 -26.76
N TYR A 289 9.17 -1.51 -26.51
CA TYR A 289 9.75 -1.69 -25.17
C TYR A 289 9.70 -0.41 -24.33
N LEU A 290 10.00 0.74 -24.96
CA LEU A 290 10.06 2.04 -24.29
C LEU A 290 8.67 2.64 -24.01
N LEU A 291 7.68 2.40 -24.88
CA LEU A 291 6.33 2.97 -24.73
C LEU A 291 5.61 2.49 -23.45
N PRO A 292 5.54 1.18 -23.15
CA PRO A 292 4.93 0.68 -21.91
C PRO A 292 5.74 1.06 -20.68
N THR A 293 7.08 1.07 -20.77
CA THR A 293 7.92 1.44 -19.63
C THR A 293 7.77 2.91 -19.27
N LEU A 294 7.65 3.82 -20.25
CA LEU A 294 7.36 5.23 -20.01
C LEU A 294 5.92 5.48 -19.52
N SER A 295 4.92 4.78 -20.05
CA SER A 295 3.52 4.95 -19.62
C SER A 295 3.26 4.35 -18.23
N LEU A 296 3.84 3.19 -17.92
CA LEU A 296 3.79 2.58 -16.59
C LEU A 296 4.60 3.38 -15.57
N PHE A 297 5.70 4.02 -15.97
CA PHE A 297 6.40 4.96 -15.08
C PHE A 297 5.52 6.15 -14.68
N GLY A 298 4.66 6.66 -15.56
CA GLY A 298 3.76 7.76 -15.26
C GLY A 298 2.56 7.37 -14.39
N LEU A 299 2.09 6.12 -14.48
CA LEU A 299 0.92 5.60 -13.77
C LEU A 299 1.25 4.93 -12.43
N VAL A 300 2.37 4.24 -12.34
CA VAL A 300 2.79 3.49 -11.14
C VAL A 300 3.74 4.31 -10.25
N ASN A 301 4.46 5.28 -10.81
CA ASN A 301 5.46 6.06 -10.08
C ASN A 301 5.17 7.56 -10.15
N ARG A 302 4.30 8.02 -9.25
CA ARG A 302 4.51 9.34 -8.64
C ARG A 302 5.62 9.14 -7.59
N PRO A 303 6.88 9.53 -7.86
CA PRO A 303 7.97 9.15 -6.98
C PRO A 303 7.91 9.92 -5.67
N VAL A 304 7.98 9.18 -4.56
CA VAL A 304 8.73 9.46 -3.33
C VAL A 304 9.49 10.79 -3.37
N GLY A 305 8.96 11.82 -2.70
CA GLY A 305 9.68 12.91 -2.00
C GLY A 305 10.84 13.68 -2.67
N LEU A 306 11.27 13.35 -3.87
CA LEU A 306 12.26 14.07 -4.65
C LEU A 306 11.49 15.02 -5.54
N SER A 307 11.17 16.19 -4.99
CA SER A 307 10.86 17.38 -5.78
C SER A 307 12.12 17.77 -6.57
N LEU A 308 12.42 17.01 -7.63
CA LEU A 308 13.04 17.58 -8.80
C LEU A 308 11.95 18.48 -9.37
N GLY A 309 11.94 19.74 -8.94
CA GLY A 309 11.00 20.77 -9.37
C GLY A 309 10.82 20.77 -10.89
N PRO A 310 9.75 21.39 -11.41
CA PRO A 310 9.09 21.05 -12.67
C PRO A 310 10.06 20.88 -13.85
N ILE A 311 10.70 19.72 -13.96
CA ILE A 311 11.25 19.20 -15.19
C ILE A 311 10.02 18.69 -15.92
N SER A 312 9.31 19.69 -16.45
CA SER A 312 7.99 19.66 -17.05
C SER A 312 7.78 18.46 -17.97
N ASP A 313 6.51 18.10 -18.15
CA ASP A 313 6.07 17.20 -19.21
C ASP A 313 6.66 17.53 -20.60
N LEU A 314 7.20 18.74 -20.82
CA LEU A 314 7.98 19.12 -22.00
C LEU A 314 9.30 18.36 -22.17
N VAL A 315 9.97 17.91 -21.10
CA VAL A 315 11.17 17.05 -21.22
C VAL A 315 10.75 15.62 -21.56
N ARG A 316 9.63 15.14 -21.03
CA ARG A 316 9.06 13.82 -21.38
C ARG A 316 8.56 13.80 -22.83
N ILE A 317 7.81 14.82 -23.24
CA ILE A 317 7.40 15.07 -24.62
C ILE A 317 8.62 15.31 -25.49
N GLY A 318 9.61 16.07 -25.02
CA GLY A 318 10.84 16.38 -25.74
C GLY A 318 11.69 15.15 -26.03
N VAL A 319 11.82 14.22 -25.08
CA VAL A 319 12.49 12.93 -25.28
C VAL A 319 11.68 12.01 -26.18
N ALA A 320 10.35 11.93 -26.00
CA ALA A 320 9.49 11.12 -26.87
C ALA A 320 9.48 11.64 -28.32
N VAL A 321 9.45 12.96 -28.52
CA VAL A 321 9.54 13.62 -29.82
C VAL A 321 10.96 13.49 -30.37
N ALA A 322 12.02 13.64 -29.59
CA ALA A 322 13.39 13.47 -30.07
C ALA A 322 13.68 12.02 -30.50
N VAL A 323 13.13 11.03 -29.80
CA VAL A 323 13.23 9.62 -30.19
C VAL A 323 12.37 9.34 -31.42
N GLY A 324 11.12 9.84 -31.48
CA GLY A 324 10.25 9.69 -32.65
C GLY A 324 10.79 10.39 -33.91
N VAL A 325 11.29 11.62 -33.77
CA VAL A 325 11.85 12.43 -34.86
C VAL A 325 13.26 11.97 -35.23
N GLY A 326 14.08 11.53 -34.28
CA GLY A 326 15.38 10.91 -34.55
C GLY A 326 15.25 9.61 -35.35
N SER A 327 14.20 8.83 -35.06
CA SER A 327 13.83 7.64 -35.84
C SER A 327 13.38 8.00 -37.26
N TRP A 328 12.69 9.13 -37.43
CA TRP A 328 12.20 9.63 -38.72
C TRP A 328 13.30 10.29 -39.58
N TYR A 329 14.23 11.03 -38.97
CA TYR A 329 15.36 11.64 -39.67
C TYR A 329 16.43 10.61 -40.06
N GLY A 330 16.64 9.58 -39.25
CA GLY A 330 17.42 8.40 -39.67
C GLY A 330 16.81 7.72 -40.90
N PHE A 331 15.48 7.77 -41.05
CA PHE A 331 14.73 7.26 -42.20
C PHE A 331 14.97 8.08 -43.48
N GLY A 332 15.07 9.42 -43.37
CA GLY A 332 15.28 10.31 -44.51
C GLY A 332 16.72 10.28 -45.06
N VAL A 333 17.73 10.18 -44.19
CA VAL A 333 19.14 10.19 -44.61
C VAL A 333 19.60 8.86 -45.23
N LEU A 334 18.88 7.76 -44.97
CA LEU A 334 19.16 6.44 -45.54
C LEU A 334 18.43 6.14 -46.86
N LEU A 335 17.51 7.02 -47.29
CA LEU A 335 16.80 6.89 -48.58
C LEU A 335 17.45 7.73 -49.71
N ASP A 336 18.43 8.58 -49.38
CA ASP A 336 19.12 9.47 -50.32
C ASP A 336 20.55 9.01 -50.69
N ARG A 337 20.87 7.74 -50.45
CA ARG A 337 22.09 7.04 -50.91
C ARG A 337 21.76 5.64 -51.39
#